data_AF-A0A927E3Y2-F1
#
_entry.id   AF-A0A927E3Y2-F1
#
_cell.length_a   1.000
_cell.length_b   1.000
_cell.length_c   1.000
_cell.angle_alpha   90.00
_cell.angle_beta   90.00
_cell.angle_gamma   90.00
#
_symmetry.space_group_name_H-M   'P 1'
#
loop_
_entity.id
_entity.type
_entity.pdbx_description
1 polymer ?
#
loop_
_entity_poly.entity_id
_entity_poly.type
_entity_poly.pdbx_seq_one_letter_code
_entity_poly.pdbx_strand_id
1 'polypeptide(L)'
;MRHNVQVLLSDSGKRSGTGSALTVLKDSGVNTYRWQGGQQTTADIISEPDKGARYSRLAQEFAVSVREGQESVAQISGTREQSVLNGLIRDSLRQEGCWVRKDTTITALTPVWLDSKSRGVRDYYREGMVMERWDPENRTSLCH
;
A
#
# COMPACT_ATOMS: atom_id res chain seq x y z
N MET A 1 -25.61 6.86 28.57
CA MET A 1 -26.14 8.10 27.94
C MET A 1 -26.23 7.87 26.45
N ARG A 2 -27.34 8.21 25.80
CA ARG A 2 -27.39 8.39 24.34
C ARG A 2 -27.16 9.88 24.08
N HIS A 3 -26.18 10.20 23.26
CA HIS A 3 -25.87 11.58 22.88
C HIS A 3 -26.65 11.92 21.60
N ASN A 4 -27.21 13.14 21.51
CA ASN A 4 -27.81 13.66 20.28
C ASN A 4 -26.69 14.06 19.32
N VAL A 5 -26.09 13.07 18.66
CA VAL A 5 -24.98 13.25 17.71
C VAL A 5 -25.45 12.87 16.32
N GLN A 6 -25.22 13.76 15.36
CA GLN A 6 -25.34 13.46 13.94
C GLN A 6 -23.95 13.11 13.39
N VAL A 7 -23.86 12.05 12.59
CA VAL A 7 -22.61 11.60 11.96
C VAL A 7 -22.71 11.81 10.46
N LEU A 8 -21.70 12.48 9.89
CA LEU A 8 -21.52 12.58 8.45
C LEU A 8 -20.42 11.59 8.03
N LEU A 9 -20.77 10.66 7.12
CA LEU A 9 -19.82 9.71 6.55
C LEU A 9 -19.49 10.12 5.11
N SER A 10 -18.20 10.18 4.79
CA SER A 10 -17.72 10.48 3.45
C SER A 10 -17.42 9.19 2.69
N ASP A 11 -17.94 9.10 1.46
CA ASP A 11 -17.67 8.00 0.54
C ASP A 11 -16.66 8.45 -0.53
N SER A 12 -15.45 7.86 -0.50
CA SER A 12 -14.41 8.18 -1.48
C SER A 12 -14.54 7.36 -2.78
N GLY A 13 -15.55 6.49 -2.92
CA GLY A 13 -15.74 5.63 -4.09
C GLY A 13 -14.69 4.54 -4.29
N LYS A 14 -13.85 4.27 -3.28
CA LYS A 14 -12.87 3.17 -3.30
C LYS A 14 -13.58 1.83 -3.13
N ARG A 15 -12.89 0.73 -3.46
CA ARG A 15 -13.44 -0.64 -3.36
C ARG A 15 -14.03 -0.87 -1.97
N SER A 16 -15.32 -1.22 -1.95
CA SER A 16 -16.04 -1.59 -0.74
C SER A 16 -15.62 -3.00 -0.30
N GLY A 17 -15.32 -3.18 0.99
CA GLY A 17 -14.99 -4.48 1.57
C GLY A 17 -16.23 -5.34 1.82
N THR A 18 -16.04 -6.65 2.03
CA THR A 18 -17.11 -7.55 2.47
C THR A 18 -17.70 -7.05 3.79
N GLY A 19 -19.03 -6.88 3.87
CA GLY A 19 -19.70 -6.36 5.06
C GLY A 19 -19.63 -4.85 5.22
N SER A 20 -19.52 -4.10 4.12
CA SER A 20 -19.47 -2.64 4.15
C SER A 20 -20.66 -2.02 4.86
N ALA A 21 -20.38 -1.39 6.00
CA ALA A 21 -21.37 -0.64 6.77
C ALA A 21 -22.01 0.48 5.94
N LEU A 22 -21.27 1.08 5.00
CA LEU A 22 -21.78 2.15 4.16
C LEU A 22 -22.84 1.64 3.16
N THR A 23 -22.66 0.43 2.62
CA THR A 23 -23.68 -0.21 1.77
C THR A 23 -24.95 -0.47 2.57
N VAL A 24 -24.82 -1.07 3.76
CA VAL A 24 -25.98 -1.32 4.64
C VAL A 24 -26.72 -0.03 5.02
N LEU A 25 -25.98 1.04 5.33
CA LEU A 25 -26.57 2.34 5.64
C LEU A 25 -27.35 2.91 4.44
N LYS A 26 -26.78 2.86 3.23
CA LYS A 26 -27.47 3.29 2.01
C LYS A 26 -28.75 2.48 1.77
N ASP A 27 -28.67 1.16 1.90
CA ASP A 27 -29.82 0.26 1.72
C ASP A 27 -30.91 0.49 2.78
N SER A 28 -30.52 0.94 3.99
CA SER A 28 -31.45 1.31 5.06
C SER A 28 -32.13 2.68 4.87
N GLY A 29 -31.83 3.40 3.79
CA GLY A 29 -32.51 4.64 3.42
C GLY A 29 -31.95 5.90 4.07
N VAL A 30 -30.70 5.90 4.55
CA VAL A 30 -30.08 7.16 5.03
C VAL A 30 -29.92 8.16 3.88
N ASN A 31 -30.05 9.45 4.19
CA ASN A 31 -29.84 10.51 3.21
C ASN A 31 -28.41 10.47 2.66
N THR A 32 -28.29 10.55 1.33
CA THR A 32 -27.01 10.62 0.64
C THR A 32 -26.89 11.95 -0.09
N TYR A 33 -25.76 12.62 0.09
CA TYR A 33 -25.46 13.90 -0.57
C TYR A 33 -24.27 13.68 -1.51
N ARG A 34 -24.46 13.98 -2.79
CA ARG A 34 -23.42 13.79 -3.82
C ARG A 34 -22.73 15.11 -4.12
N TRP A 35 -21.44 15.19 -3.81
CA TRP A 35 -20.58 16.29 -4.23
C TRP A 35 -20.05 16.06 -5.66
N GLN A 36 -20.10 17.10 -6.52
CA GLN A 36 -19.67 17.02 -7.93
C GLN A 36 -18.52 17.99 -8.28
N GLY A 37 -18.00 18.76 -7.33
CA GLY A 37 -16.99 19.80 -7.60
C GLY A 37 -15.54 19.31 -7.65
N GLY A 38 -15.29 18.01 -7.77
CA GLY A 38 -13.93 17.45 -7.79
C GLY A 38 -13.36 17.33 -9.19
N GLN A 39 -12.08 17.67 -9.38
CA GLN A 39 -11.37 17.44 -10.64
C GLN A 39 -11.16 15.93 -10.83
N GLN A 40 -11.70 15.37 -11.91
CA GLN A 40 -11.49 13.96 -12.24
C GLN A 40 -10.09 13.78 -12.84
N THR A 41 -9.29 12.90 -12.23
CA THR A 41 -8.00 12.49 -12.80
C THR A 41 -8.25 11.61 -14.02
N THR A 42 -7.62 11.95 -15.14
CA THR A 42 -7.57 11.09 -16.34
C THR A 42 -6.53 10.00 -16.15
N ALA A 43 -6.77 8.83 -16.73
CA ALA A 43 -5.82 7.72 -16.71
C ALA A 43 -5.50 7.31 -18.14
N ASP A 44 -4.21 7.24 -18.46
CA ASP A 44 -3.74 6.68 -19.72
C ASP A 44 -3.65 5.15 -19.59
N ILE A 45 -4.32 4.45 -20.50
CA ILE A 45 -4.37 2.98 -20.51
C ILE A 45 -3.50 2.48 -21.66
N ILE A 46 -2.39 1.85 -21.31
CA ILE A 46 -1.47 1.22 -22.25
C ILE A 46 -1.66 -0.30 -22.15
N SER A 47 -2.05 -0.94 -23.25
CA SER A 47 -2.23 -2.38 -23.32
C SER A 47 -0.96 -3.05 -23.84
N GLU A 48 -0.36 -3.93 -23.04
CA GLU A 48 0.75 -4.79 -23.41
C GLU A 48 0.42 -6.21 -22.91
N PRO A 49 0.25 -7.22 -23.79
CA PRO A 49 -0.22 -8.54 -23.38
C PRO A 49 0.85 -9.36 -22.65
N ASP A 50 2.14 -9.16 -22.93
CA ASP A 50 3.19 -9.92 -22.26
C ASP A 50 3.48 -9.36 -20.86
N LYS A 51 3.51 -10.25 -19.85
CA LYS A 51 3.73 -9.85 -18.45
C LYS A 51 5.13 -9.26 -18.26
N GLY A 52 6.13 -9.84 -18.90
CA GLY A 52 7.51 -9.37 -18.82
C GLY A 52 7.66 -7.99 -19.44
N ALA A 53 7.21 -7.83 -20.69
CA ALA A 53 7.21 -6.58 -21.43
C ALA A 53 6.46 -5.47 -20.68
N ARG A 54 5.29 -5.78 -20.10
CA ARG A 54 4.54 -4.84 -19.26
C ARG A 54 5.38 -4.28 -18.12
N TYR A 55 6.03 -5.16 -17.35
CA TYR A 55 6.75 -4.72 -16.17
C TYR A 55 8.04 -3.98 -16.54
N SER A 56 8.74 -4.44 -17.57
CA SER A 56 9.92 -3.75 -18.10
C SER A 56 9.59 -2.35 -18.60
N ARG A 57 8.48 -2.21 -19.35
CA ARG A 57 8.00 -0.91 -19.82
C ARG A 57 7.61 0.02 -18.68
N LEU A 58 6.84 -0.46 -17.69
CA LEU A 58 6.47 0.31 -16.50
C LEU A 58 7.72 0.78 -15.74
N ALA A 59 8.72 -0.08 -15.57
CA ALA A 59 9.97 0.25 -14.89
C ALA A 59 10.77 1.33 -15.64
N GLN A 60 10.82 1.27 -16.96
CA GLN A 60 11.48 2.27 -17.81
C GLN A 60 10.76 3.62 -17.74
N GLU A 61 9.43 3.64 -17.95
CA GLU A 61 8.62 4.87 -17.87
C GLU A 61 8.75 5.52 -16.49
N PHE A 62 8.74 4.71 -15.42
CA PHE A 62 8.98 5.18 -14.06
C PHE A 62 10.39 5.78 -13.88
N ALA A 63 11.43 5.12 -14.37
CA ALA A 63 12.80 5.60 -14.23
C ALA A 63 13.04 6.93 -14.98
N VAL A 64 12.48 7.07 -16.19
CA VAL A 64 12.49 8.32 -16.96
C VAL A 64 11.79 9.43 -16.19
N SER A 65 10.60 9.15 -15.67
CA SER A 65 9.80 10.10 -14.90
C SER A 65 10.52 10.60 -13.63
N VAL A 66 11.17 9.69 -12.90
CA VAL A 66 12.02 10.03 -11.74
C VAL A 66 13.22 10.89 -12.14
N ARG A 67 13.89 10.56 -13.25
CA ARG A 67 15.01 11.35 -13.79
C ARG A 67 14.59 12.76 -14.15
N GLU A 68 13.38 12.93 -14.67
CA GLU A 68 12.79 14.23 -15.00
C GLU A 68 12.32 15.03 -13.77
N GLY A 69 12.46 14.47 -12.56
CA GLY A 69 12.12 15.13 -11.30
C GLY A 69 10.63 15.12 -10.99
N GLN A 70 9.85 14.24 -11.61
CA GLN A 70 8.42 14.11 -11.34
C GLN A 70 8.15 13.33 -10.04
N GLU A 71 7.06 13.67 -9.34
CA GLU A 71 6.58 12.90 -8.19
C GLU A 71 5.88 11.62 -8.65
N SER A 72 6.64 10.53 -8.72
CA SER A 72 6.17 9.28 -9.33
C SER A 72 6.13 8.13 -8.34
N VAL A 73 5.04 7.35 -8.41
CA VAL A 73 4.81 6.17 -7.58
C VAL A 73 4.38 4.99 -8.45
N ALA A 74 5.11 3.88 -8.38
CA ALA A 74 4.73 2.62 -9.01
C ALA A 74 3.89 1.77 -8.05
N GLN A 75 2.74 1.27 -8.50
CA GLN A 75 1.85 0.42 -7.70
C GLN A 75 1.53 -0.88 -8.44
N ILE A 76 1.61 -1.99 -7.71
CA ILE A 76 1.23 -3.32 -8.19
C ILE A 76 0.62 -4.14 -7.06
N SER A 77 -0.28 -5.06 -7.39
CA SER A 77 -0.92 -5.95 -6.42
C SER A 77 -0.11 -7.23 -6.23
N GLY A 78 0.05 -7.66 -4.97
CA GLY A 78 0.74 -8.91 -4.62
C GLY A 78 2.22 -8.71 -4.28
N THR A 79 2.68 -9.36 -3.21
CA THR A 79 4.06 -9.20 -2.69
C THR A 79 5.11 -9.77 -3.64
N ARG A 80 4.79 -10.88 -4.34
CA ARG A 80 5.68 -11.49 -5.34
C ARG A 80 5.88 -10.56 -6.52
N GLU A 81 4.79 -10.07 -7.10
CA GLU A 81 4.78 -9.12 -8.21
C GLU A 81 5.50 -7.81 -7.84
N GLN A 82 5.28 -7.31 -6.63
CA GLN A 82 6.00 -6.15 -6.11
C GLN A 82 7.51 -6.39 -6.05
N SER A 83 7.97 -7.57 -5.60
CA SER A 83 9.38 -7.91 -5.59
C SER A 83 9.99 -7.98 -6.99
N VAL A 84 9.27 -8.57 -7.95
CA VAL A 84 9.72 -8.64 -9.35
C VAL A 84 9.83 -7.24 -9.95
N LEU A 85 8.80 -6.42 -9.79
CA LEU A 85 8.78 -5.07 -10.32
C LEU A 85 9.84 -4.17 -9.67
N ASN A 86 10.05 -4.27 -8.36
CA ASN A 86 11.10 -3.53 -7.66
C ASN A 86 12.50 -3.87 -8.21
N GLY A 87 12.76 -5.12 -8.59
CA GLY A 87 14.00 -5.52 -9.25
C GLY A 87 14.18 -4.78 -10.58
N LEU A 88 13.17 -4.83 -11.45
CA LEU A 88 13.19 -4.16 -12.75
C LEU A 88 13.35 -2.64 -12.63
N ILE A 89 12.64 -2.01 -11.69
CA ILE A 89 12.75 -0.57 -11.42
C ILE A 89 14.19 -0.20 -11.00
N ARG A 90 14.80 -0.98 -10.09
CA ARG A 90 16.19 -0.73 -9.66
C ARG A 90 17.16 -0.84 -10.83
N ASP A 91 16.99 -1.83 -11.70
CA ASP A 91 17.84 -2.01 -12.87
C ASP A 91 17.66 -0.87 -13.89
N SER A 92 16.42 -0.44 -14.14
CA SER A 92 16.14 0.73 -14.99
C SER A 92 16.72 2.02 -14.43
N LEU A 93 16.56 2.29 -13.12
CA LEU A 93 17.12 3.49 -12.47
C LEU A 93 18.66 3.52 -12.52
N ARG A 94 19.32 2.35 -12.45
CA ARG A 94 20.77 2.25 -12.64
C ARG A 94 21.19 2.58 -14.06
N GLN A 95 20.44 2.10 -15.07
CA GLN A 95 20.71 2.39 -16.48
C GLN A 95 20.52 3.87 -16.80
N GLU A 96 19.51 4.52 -16.21
CA GLU A 96 19.24 5.95 -16.38
C GLU A 96 20.21 6.87 -15.60
N GLY A 97 21.14 6.29 -14.83
CA GLY A 97 22.15 7.05 -14.07
C GLY A 97 21.62 7.73 -12.81
N CYS A 98 20.41 7.38 -12.35
CA CYS A 98 19.77 8.01 -11.19
C CYS A 98 20.33 7.53 -9.84
N TRP A 99 21.12 6.45 -9.81
CA TRP A 99 21.59 5.79 -8.57
C TRP A 99 23.13 5.67 -8.51
N VAL A 100 23.70 5.78 -7.30
CA VAL A 100 25.11 5.48 -7.03
C VAL A 100 25.35 3.97 -7.19
N ARG A 101 26.44 3.59 -7.87
CA ARG A 101 26.75 2.21 -8.27
C ARG A 101 27.01 1.20 -7.14
N LYS A 102 26.93 1.59 -5.87
CA LYS A 102 27.29 0.71 -4.75
C LYS A 102 26.06 0.12 -4.11
N ASP A 103 25.85 -1.17 -4.36
CA ASP A 103 24.86 -1.94 -3.62
C ASP A 103 25.36 -2.23 -2.21
N THR A 104 24.48 -2.05 -1.22
CA THR A 104 24.72 -2.48 0.16
C THR A 104 23.55 -3.33 0.60
N THR A 105 23.85 -4.53 1.08
CA THR A 105 22.84 -5.41 1.67
C THR A 105 22.58 -4.96 3.11
N ILE A 106 21.33 -4.63 3.42
CA ILE A 106 20.87 -4.26 4.75
C ILE A 106 19.68 -5.16 5.09
N THR A 107 19.65 -5.70 6.30
CA THR A 107 18.49 -6.42 6.83
C THR A 107 17.51 -5.41 7.42
N ALA A 108 16.26 -5.44 6.96
CA ALA A 108 15.17 -4.60 7.47
C ALA A 108 14.02 -5.48 7.98
N LEU A 109 13.32 -5.02 9.01
CA LEU A 109 12.17 -5.71 9.59
C LEU A 109 10.88 -5.30 8.86
N THR A 110 10.03 -6.28 8.57
CA THR A 110 8.68 -6.05 8.03
C THR A 110 7.65 -6.41 9.09
N PRO A 111 6.76 -5.49 9.50
CA PRO A 111 5.75 -5.79 10.51
C PRO A 111 4.76 -6.84 10.01
N VAL A 112 4.39 -7.76 10.89
CA VAL A 112 3.31 -8.73 10.66
C VAL A 112 2.06 -8.24 11.36
N TRP A 113 0.95 -8.12 10.62
CA TRP A 113 -0.30 -7.65 11.18
C TRP A 113 -0.92 -8.70 12.10
N LEU A 114 -1.13 -8.34 13.35
CA LEU A 114 -1.83 -9.16 14.35
C LEU A 114 -3.04 -8.40 14.88
N ASP A 115 -4.18 -9.08 14.96
CA ASP A 115 -5.39 -8.56 15.57
C ASP A 115 -5.71 -9.32 16.87
N SER A 116 -6.79 -8.92 17.55
CA SER A 116 -7.21 -9.55 18.81
C SER A 116 -7.50 -11.06 18.70
N LYS A 117 -7.84 -11.56 17.50
CA LYS A 117 -8.19 -12.96 17.25
C LYS A 117 -6.97 -13.76 16.80
N SER A 118 -6.08 -13.17 16.00
CA SER A 118 -4.89 -13.86 15.49
C SER A 118 -3.72 -13.89 16.48
N ARG A 119 -3.68 -12.97 17.46
CA ARG A 119 -2.57 -12.88 18.43
C ARG A 119 -2.31 -14.17 19.21
N GLY A 120 -3.33 -14.98 19.50
CA GLY A 120 -3.16 -16.25 20.22
C GLY A 120 -2.84 -17.47 19.35
N VAL A 121 -2.80 -17.30 18.02
CA VAL A 121 -2.67 -18.41 17.08
C VAL A 121 -1.19 -18.69 16.78
N ARG A 122 -0.74 -19.90 17.11
CA ARG A 122 0.67 -20.31 16.99
C ARG A 122 1.25 -20.12 15.59
N ASP A 123 0.47 -20.37 14.54
CA ASP A 123 0.96 -20.40 13.15
C ASP A 123 1.45 -19.03 12.62
N TYR A 124 1.11 -17.93 13.32
CA TYR A 124 1.62 -16.60 13.04
C TYR A 124 3.03 -16.34 13.61
N TYR A 125 3.52 -17.21 14.48
CA TYR A 125 4.84 -17.10 15.10
C TYR A 125 5.74 -18.20 14.54
N ARG A 126 6.73 -17.79 13.75
CA ARG A 126 7.67 -18.71 13.10
C ARG A 126 9.07 -18.46 13.62
N GLU A 127 9.86 -19.53 13.66
CA GLU A 127 11.27 -19.45 13.98
C GLU A 127 11.97 -18.42 13.09
N GLY A 128 12.83 -17.58 13.68
CA GLY A 128 13.52 -16.48 13.00
C GLY A 128 12.75 -15.16 12.92
N MET A 129 11.50 -15.09 13.37
CA MET A 129 10.79 -13.82 13.55
C MET A 129 11.30 -13.06 14.77
N VAL A 130 11.25 -11.73 14.69
CA VAL A 130 11.60 -10.82 15.80
C VAL A 130 10.31 -10.33 16.44
N MET A 131 10.27 -10.28 17.78
CA MET A 131 9.18 -9.66 18.50
C MET A 131 9.68 -8.46 19.29
N GLU A 132 8.98 -7.34 19.16
CA GLU A 132 9.23 -6.16 19.98
C GLU A 132 8.08 -5.96 20.97
N ARG A 133 8.41 -5.84 22.26
CA ARG A 133 7.46 -5.47 23.31
C ARG A 133 7.64 -4.00 23.65
N TRP A 134 6.56 -3.24 23.55
CA TRP A 134 6.52 -1.86 24.04
C TRP A 134 6.61 -1.82 25.58
N ASP A 135 7.61 -1.10 26.08
CA ASP A 135 7.75 -0.72 27.49
C ASP A 135 7.09 0.65 27.72
N PRO A 136 5.96 0.73 28.45
CA PRO A 136 5.28 1.99 28.69
C PRO A 136 6.03 2.91 29.65
N GLU A 137 6.90 2.40 30.53
CA GLU A 137 7.62 3.20 31.52
C GLU A 137 8.75 4.00 30.87
N ASN A 138 9.58 3.30 30.08
CA ASN A 138 10.70 3.92 29.38
C ASN A 138 10.34 4.44 27.99
N ARG A 139 9.13 4.10 27.48
CA ARG A 139 8.64 4.44 26.13
C ARG A 139 9.56 3.93 25.03
N THR A 140 10.02 2.69 25.19
CA THR A 140 10.97 2.01 24.28
C THR A 140 10.45 0.64 23.87
N SER A 141 10.86 0.15 22.70
CA SER A 141 10.66 -1.25 22.31
C SER A 141 11.82 -2.11 22.79
N LEU A 142 11.52 -3.27 23.38
CA LEU A 142 12.51 -4.30 23.72
C LEU A 142 12.37 -5.46 22.74
N CYS A 143 13.45 -5.78 22.03
CA CYS A 143 13.50 -6.91 21.12
C CYS A 143 13.73 -8.22 21.89
N HIS A 144 12.92 -9.22 21.58
CA HIS A 144 13.03 -10.59 22.07
C HIS A 144 13.19 -11.57 20.91
#